data_AF-A0A2X2VC63-F1
#
_entry.id   AF-A0A2X2VC63-F1
#
_cell.length_a   1.000
_cell.length_b   1.000
_cell.length_c   1.000
_cell.angle_alpha   90.00
_cell.angle_beta   90.00
_cell.angle_gamma   90.00
#
_symmetry.space_group_name_H-M   'P 1'
#
loop_
_entity.id
_entity.type
_entity.pdbx_description
1 polymer ?
#
loop_
_entity_poly.entity_id
_entity_poly.type
_entity_poly.pdbx_seq_one_letter_code
_entity_poly.pdbx_strand_id
1 'polypeptide(L)'
;MRILTLSRRLTLVFAVLLLTACAFLGWLQVRTSTQYSQAVIQQLSGDLAQHINQSYPLLGQDGLNKDSVRTLFDHLMAVNPSVEVYLLDKQGNIIGDAAPDGHIKRHQVDLAPLQAALNGGKFPLYGDDPRSIDGQKVFSVAPMLRDGKLEGYLYVVLLGETYNQLANSAQFDAVLKLSLLLLSLICVLGLVVGGLAFRWITRPLRELSQHVKALESGGMAEMQAMAALPQKAGGDGDELAQLRHGVIAMAGRISEQWHSLTQQDQLRREFIANISHDLRTPLTSLHGYLESLSVMSATLSEADKKRYLGYRPRTKPEGRCAGAIAV
;
A
#
# COMPACT_ATOMS: atom_id res chain seq x y z
N MET A 1 10.15 18.29 12.23
CA MET A 1 9.52 17.28 11.35
C MET A 1 9.06 16.10 12.21
N ARG A 2 7.75 15.82 12.31
CA ARG A 2 7.24 14.68 13.11
C ARG A 2 7.51 13.38 12.36
N ILE A 3 8.35 12.52 12.92
CA ILE A 3 8.69 11.21 12.34
C ILE A 3 7.43 10.33 12.36
N LEU A 4 6.84 10.10 11.18
CA LEU A 4 5.68 9.22 11.01
C LEU A 4 6.05 7.80 11.40
N THR A 5 5.24 7.15 12.26
CA THR A 5 5.38 5.73 12.63
C THR A 5 5.30 4.85 11.38
N LEU A 6 6.01 3.71 11.36
CA LEU A 6 6.09 2.81 10.20
C LEU A 6 4.70 2.40 9.67
N SER A 7 3.76 2.16 10.58
CA SER A 7 2.35 1.88 10.26
C SER A 7 1.64 3.01 9.52
N ARG A 8 1.93 4.27 9.87
CA ARG A 8 1.34 5.46 9.23
C ARG A 8 1.92 5.69 7.84
N ARG A 9 3.19 5.31 7.62
CA ARG A 9 3.81 5.32 6.30
C ARG A 9 3.20 4.23 5.42
N LEU A 10 3.02 3.02 5.94
CA LEU A 10 2.46 1.89 5.21
C LEU A 10 0.99 2.12 4.82
N THR A 11 0.18 2.66 5.73
CA THR A 11 -1.21 3.06 5.43
C THR A 11 -1.28 4.21 4.44
N LEU A 12 -0.38 5.19 4.50
CA LEU A 12 -0.30 6.26 3.49
C LEU A 12 0.08 5.70 2.11
N VAL A 13 1.08 4.83 2.02
CA VAL A 13 1.48 4.21 0.76
C VAL A 13 0.33 3.39 0.19
N PHE A 14 -0.33 2.57 1.00
CA PHE A 14 -1.46 1.77 0.55
C PHE A 14 -2.64 2.63 0.10
N ALA A 15 -2.98 3.70 0.84
CA ALA A 15 -4.04 4.63 0.48
C ALA A 15 -3.73 5.37 -0.83
N VAL A 16 -2.49 5.83 -1.02
CA VAL A 16 -2.05 6.47 -2.26
C VAL A 16 -2.14 5.48 -3.43
N LEU A 17 -1.67 4.25 -3.24
CA LEU A 17 -1.73 3.22 -4.28
C LEU A 17 -3.18 2.91 -4.68
N LEU A 18 -4.08 2.78 -3.70
CA LEU A 18 -5.52 2.61 -3.94
C LEU A 18 -6.12 3.79 -4.71
N LEU A 19 -5.85 5.03 -4.28
CA LEU A 19 -6.34 6.22 -4.97
C LEU A 19 -5.84 6.31 -6.40
N THR A 20 -4.56 6.01 -6.64
CA THR A 20 -3.99 6.01 -8.00
C THR A 20 -4.59 4.91 -8.88
N ALA A 21 -4.79 3.70 -8.34
CA ALA A 21 -5.43 2.61 -9.06
C ALA A 21 -6.87 2.95 -9.43
N CYS A 22 -7.61 3.60 -8.53
CA CYS A 22 -9.00 4.00 -8.77
C CYS A 22 -9.14 5.15 -9.74
N ALA A 23 -8.25 6.15 -9.66
CA ALA A 23 -8.18 7.21 -10.66
C ALA A 23 -7.87 6.64 -12.05
N PHE A 24 -6.93 5.69 -12.12
CA PHE A 24 -6.57 5.02 -13.37
C PHE A 24 -7.71 4.18 -13.94
N LEU A 25 -8.38 3.37 -13.11
CA LEU A 25 -9.53 2.56 -13.50
C LEU A 25 -10.71 3.44 -13.94
N GLY A 26 -11.02 4.51 -13.20
CA GLY A 26 -12.06 5.46 -13.57
C GLY A 26 -11.78 6.12 -14.91
N TRP A 27 -10.56 6.64 -15.10
CA TRP A 27 -10.13 7.21 -16.38
C TRP A 27 -10.19 6.19 -17.53
N LEU A 28 -9.72 4.97 -17.30
CA LEU A 28 -9.75 3.89 -18.30
C LEU A 28 -11.20 3.54 -18.68
N GLN A 29 -12.11 3.50 -17.71
CA GLN A 29 -13.51 3.18 -17.94
C GLN A 29 -14.23 4.28 -18.72
N VAL A 30 -14.03 5.55 -18.37
CA VAL A 30 -14.58 6.68 -19.15
C VAL A 30 -14.07 6.60 -20.59
N ARG A 31 -12.75 6.44 -20.77
CA ARG A 31 -12.12 6.34 -22.09
C ARG A 31 -12.66 5.17 -22.92
N THR A 32 -12.81 4.00 -22.30
CA THR A 32 -13.31 2.80 -22.98
C THR A 32 -14.78 2.96 -23.35
N SER A 33 -15.59 3.51 -22.45
CA SER A 33 -17.02 3.73 -22.67
C SER A 33 -17.29 4.70 -23.82
N THR A 34 -16.53 5.80 -23.89
CA THR A 34 -16.68 6.78 -24.98
C THR A 34 -16.29 6.18 -26.32
N GLN A 35 -15.18 5.44 -26.37
CA GLN A 35 -14.73 4.78 -27.60
C GLN A 35 -15.73 3.71 -28.08
N TYR A 36 -16.26 2.91 -27.15
CA TYR A 36 -17.25 1.89 -27.47
C TYR A 36 -18.54 2.52 -28.01
N SER A 37 -19.05 3.58 -27.37
CA SER A 37 -20.26 4.28 -27.84
C SER A 37 -20.08 4.86 -29.24
N GLN A 38 -18.94 5.48 -29.53
CA GLN A 38 -18.64 6.03 -30.86
C GLN A 38 -18.53 4.93 -31.92
N ALA A 39 -17.88 3.80 -31.60
CA ALA A 39 -17.80 2.65 -32.48
C ALA A 39 -19.18 2.06 -32.79
N VAL A 40 -20.04 1.91 -31.78
CA VAL A 40 -21.41 1.41 -31.94
C VAL A 40 -22.23 2.34 -32.83
N ILE A 41 -22.16 3.66 -32.63
CA ILE A 41 -22.86 4.64 -33.49
C ILE A 41 -22.36 4.57 -34.92
N GLN A 42 -21.04 4.53 -35.13
CA GLN A 42 -20.45 4.44 -36.45
C GLN A 42 -20.78 3.13 -37.15
N GLN A 43 -20.91 2.03 -36.41
CA GLN A 43 -21.29 0.74 -36.98
C GLN A 43 -22.78 0.67 -37.30
N LEU A 44 -23.65 1.21 -36.44
CA LEU A 44 -25.10 1.28 -36.67
C LEU A 44 -25.46 2.23 -37.82
N SER A 45 -24.71 3.33 -37.95
CA SER A 45 -24.97 4.37 -38.96
C SER A 45 -23.96 4.34 -40.11
N GLY A 46 -23.07 3.34 -40.16
CA GLY A 46 -22.00 3.25 -41.15
C GLY A 46 -22.53 3.14 -42.58
N ASP A 47 -23.68 2.49 -42.74
CA ASP A 47 -24.36 2.32 -44.02
C ASP A 47 -25.30 3.49 -44.37
N LEU A 48 -25.39 4.53 -43.53
CA LEU A 48 -26.33 5.64 -43.74
C LEU A 48 -26.02 6.39 -45.03
N ALA A 49 -24.76 6.76 -45.27
CA ALA A 49 -24.36 7.40 -46.52
C ALA A 49 -24.67 6.52 -47.73
N GLN A 50 -24.48 5.20 -47.61
CA GLN A 50 -24.75 4.26 -48.70
C GLN A 50 -26.26 4.19 -49.00
N HIS A 51 -27.10 4.10 -47.97
CA HIS A 51 -28.55 4.10 -48.12
C HIS A 51 -29.08 5.42 -48.70
N ILE A 52 -28.54 6.56 -48.29
CA ILE A 52 -28.94 7.87 -48.84
C ILE A 52 -28.58 7.94 -50.33
N ASN A 53 -27.35 7.57 -50.69
CA ASN A 53 -26.88 7.61 -52.08
C ASN A 53 -27.67 6.66 -53.00
N GLN A 54 -28.11 5.50 -52.50
CA GLN A 54 -28.93 4.55 -53.25
C GLN A 54 -30.39 4.99 -53.39
N SER A 55 -30.97 5.57 -52.33
CA SER A 55 -32.39 5.96 -52.31
C SER A 55 -32.64 7.27 -53.06
N TYR A 56 -31.66 8.17 -53.06
CA TYR A 56 -31.72 9.47 -53.72
C TYR A 56 -30.45 9.66 -54.53
N PRO A 57 -30.43 9.30 -55.83
CA PRO A 57 -29.28 9.57 -56.68
C PRO A 57 -29.07 11.08 -56.80
N LEU A 58 -28.09 11.60 -56.04
CA LEU A 58 -27.76 13.02 -55.97
C LEU A 58 -27.04 13.54 -57.24
N LEU A 59 -26.68 12.63 -58.15
CA LEU A 59 -26.12 12.90 -59.46
C LEU A 59 -27.23 12.85 -60.52
N GLY A 60 -27.60 14.01 -61.06
CA GLY A 60 -28.52 14.13 -62.20
C GLY A 60 -27.82 14.05 -63.56
N GLN A 61 -28.59 14.15 -64.66
CA GLN A 61 -28.05 14.12 -66.03
C GLN A 61 -27.07 15.27 -66.32
N ASP A 62 -27.33 16.46 -65.77
CA ASP A 62 -26.50 17.68 -65.91
C ASP A 62 -25.44 17.85 -64.81
N GLY A 63 -25.22 16.81 -63.99
CA GLY A 63 -24.30 16.86 -62.85
C GLY A 63 -25.00 17.14 -61.52
N LEU A 64 -24.25 17.73 -60.59
CA LEU A 64 -24.70 17.97 -59.21
C LEU A 64 -25.66 19.16 -59.14
N ASN A 65 -26.94 18.91 -58.91
CA ASN A 65 -27.94 19.98 -58.71
C ASN A 65 -27.91 20.44 -57.24
N LYS A 66 -27.15 21.51 -56.98
CA LYS A 66 -26.94 22.07 -55.62
C LYS A 66 -28.26 22.40 -54.90
N ASP A 67 -29.28 22.88 -55.60
CA ASP A 67 -30.55 23.26 -54.99
C ASP A 67 -31.38 22.04 -54.57
N SER A 68 -31.40 20.99 -55.39
CA SER A 68 -32.08 19.74 -55.04
C SER A 68 -31.40 19.03 -53.87
N VAL A 69 -30.08 19.05 -53.86
CA VAL A 69 -29.24 18.53 -52.78
C VAL A 69 -29.52 19.29 -51.47
N ARG A 70 -29.50 20.63 -51.51
CA ARG A 70 -29.79 21.47 -50.35
C ARG A 70 -31.19 21.20 -49.80
N THR A 71 -32.20 21.12 -50.66
CA THR A 71 -33.59 20.85 -50.25
C THR A 71 -33.76 19.46 -49.61
N LEU A 72 -33.13 18.43 -50.15
CA LEU A 72 -33.14 17.07 -49.59
C LEU A 72 -32.47 17.03 -48.21
N PHE A 73 -31.36 17.76 -48.09
CA PHE A 73 -30.60 17.82 -46.86
C PHE A 73 -31.31 18.64 -45.78
N ASP A 74 -31.98 19.74 -46.13
CA ASP A 74 -32.83 20.50 -45.21
C ASP A 74 -33.93 19.62 -44.61
N HIS A 75 -34.55 18.75 -45.41
CA HIS A 75 -35.55 17.78 -44.93
C HIS A 75 -34.93 16.73 -43.99
N LEU A 76 -33.74 16.21 -44.30
CA LEU A 76 -33.06 15.25 -43.44
C LEU A 76 -32.66 15.86 -42.08
N MET A 77 -32.15 17.10 -42.09
CA MET A 77 -31.79 17.81 -40.85
C MET A 77 -33.01 18.20 -40.01
N ALA A 78 -34.17 18.46 -40.64
CA ALA A 78 -35.43 18.67 -39.92
C ALA A 78 -35.89 17.41 -39.17
N VAL A 79 -35.61 16.21 -39.69
CA VAL A 79 -35.98 14.93 -39.07
C VAL A 79 -34.94 14.48 -38.04
N ASN A 80 -33.66 14.63 -38.33
CA ASN A 80 -32.58 14.28 -37.41
C ASN A 80 -31.43 15.32 -37.47
N PRO A 81 -31.45 16.33 -36.59
CA PRO A 81 -30.43 17.39 -36.58
C PRO A 81 -29.03 16.90 -36.13
N SER A 82 -28.91 15.62 -35.76
CA SER A 82 -27.64 14.99 -35.35
C SER A 82 -26.82 14.48 -36.53
N VAL A 83 -27.36 14.54 -37.75
CA VAL A 83 -26.70 14.08 -38.98
C VAL A 83 -26.37 15.29 -39.82
N GLU A 84 -25.10 15.44 -40.18
CA GLU A 84 -24.63 16.49 -41.08
C GLU A 84 -24.12 15.86 -42.36
N VAL A 85 -24.56 16.37 -43.51
CA VAL A 85 -24.26 15.78 -44.81
C VAL A 85 -23.44 16.76 -45.65
N TYR A 86 -22.37 16.24 -46.23
CA TYR A 86 -21.42 16.96 -47.06
C TYR A 86 -21.15 16.16 -48.33
N LEU A 87 -20.99 16.87 -49.45
CA LEU A 87 -20.55 16.31 -50.71
C LEU A 87 -19.11 16.68 -50.95
N LEU A 88 -18.29 15.68 -51.22
CA LEU A 88 -16.87 15.82 -51.49
C LEU A 88 -16.57 15.49 -52.94
N ASP A 89 -15.64 16.21 -53.54
CA ASP A 89 -15.03 15.82 -54.82
C ASP A 89 -14.02 14.67 -54.64
N LYS A 90 -13.33 14.30 -55.72
CA LYS A 90 -12.31 13.22 -55.73
C LYS A 90 -11.06 13.57 -54.93
N GLN A 91 -10.87 14.84 -54.58
CA GLN A 91 -9.74 15.38 -53.83
C GLN A 91 -10.10 15.71 -52.36
N GLY A 92 -11.35 15.46 -51.95
CA GLY A 92 -11.84 15.73 -50.60
C GLY A 92 -12.30 17.17 -50.38
N ASN A 93 -12.43 18.00 -51.42
CA ASN A 93 -12.97 19.36 -51.27
C ASN A 93 -14.50 19.31 -51.15
N ILE A 94 -15.05 20.14 -50.28
CA ILE A 94 -16.49 20.24 -50.06
C ILE A 94 -17.12 21.03 -51.21
N ILE A 95 -17.89 20.35 -52.05
CA ILE A 95 -18.57 20.92 -53.23
C ILE A 95 -20.06 21.22 -52.98
N GLY A 96 -20.61 20.67 -51.89
CA GLY A 96 -21.96 20.95 -51.42
C GLY A 96 -22.12 20.54 -49.96
N ASP A 97 -23.00 21.22 -49.25
CA ASP A 97 -23.20 21.02 -47.82
C ASP A 97 -24.64 21.30 -47.39
N ALA A 98 -25.00 20.78 -46.23
CA ALA A 98 -26.28 20.97 -45.55
C ALA A 98 -26.19 22.00 -44.41
N ALA A 99 -25.06 22.66 -44.22
CA ALA A 99 -24.84 23.47 -43.02
C ALA A 99 -25.46 24.87 -43.19
N PRO A 100 -25.99 25.47 -42.11
CA PRO A 100 -26.35 26.89 -42.13
C PRO A 100 -25.15 27.73 -42.54
N ASP A 101 -25.40 28.80 -43.31
CA ASP A 101 -24.34 29.63 -43.87
C ASP A 101 -23.41 30.16 -42.74
N GLY A 102 -22.09 29.98 -42.92
CA GLY A 102 -21.06 30.44 -41.97
C GLY A 102 -20.61 29.41 -40.91
N HIS A 103 -21.16 28.19 -40.91
CA HIS A 103 -20.76 27.14 -39.95
C HIS A 103 -19.60 26.26 -40.43
N ILE A 104 -19.28 26.26 -41.73
CA ILE A 104 -18.13 25.53 -42.28
C ILE A 104 -16.85 26.35 -42.08
N LYS A 105 -15.86 25.73 -41.42
CA LYS A 105 -14.54 26.32 -41.17
C LYS A 105 -13.44 25.67 -42.00
N ARG A 106 -13.65 24.42 -42.40
CA ARG A 106 -12.71 23.60 -43.16
C ARG A 106 -13.36 23.20 -44.48
N HIS A 107 -12.69 23.50 -45.59
CA HIS A 107 -13.21 23.25 -46.94
C HIS A 107 -12.69 21.96 -47.58
N GLN A 108 -11.74 21.29 -46.94
CA GLN A 108 -11.15 20.05 -47.43
C GLN A 108 -11.05 19.02 -46.30
N VAL A 109 -11.43 17.78 -46.61
CA VAL A 109 -11.41 16.63 -45.71
C VAL A 109 -10.32 15.66 -46.18
N ASP A 110 -9.52 15.14 -45.25
CA ASP A 110 -8.55 14.09 -45.55
C ASP A 110 -9.27 12.82 -46.04
N LEU A 111 -8.81 12.28 -47.18
CA LEU A 111 -9.37 11.09 -47.79
C LEU A 111 -8.87 9.80 -47.16
N ALA A 112 -7.75 9.82 -46.41
CA ALA A 112 -7.17 8.61 -45.83
C ALA A 112 -8.14 7.86 -44.88
N PRO A 113 -8.83 8.53 -43.93
CA PRO A 113 -9.85 7.89 -43.11
C PRO A 113 -11.04 7.37 -43.92
N LEU A 114 -11.46 8.10 -44.96
CA LEU A 114 -12.60 7.73 -45.80
C LEU A 114 -12.31 6.44 -46.58
N GLN A 115 -11.11 6.34 -47.16
CA GLN A 115 -10.66 5.11 -47.84
C GLN A 115 -10.55 3.94 -46.87
N ALA A 116 -10.06 4.16 -45.65
CA ALA A 116 -10.02 3.13 -44.62
C ALA A 116 -11.43 2.62 -44.25
N ALA A 117 -12.43 3.51 -44.17
CA ALA A 117 -13.81 3.13 -43.90
C ALA A 117 -14.42 2.29 -45.04
N LEU A 118 -14.20 2.70 -46.30
CA LEU A 118 -14.68 1.97 -47.48
C LEU A 118 -14.04 0.58 -47.63
N ASN A 119 -12.82 0.41 -47.13
CA ASN A 119 -12.09 -0.85 -47.15
C ASN A 119 -12.40 -1.75 -45.93
N GLY A 120 -13.38 -1.41 -45.10
CA GLY A 120 -13.75 -2.20 -43.92
C GLY A 120 -12.76 -2.09 -42.75
N GLY A 121 -12.16 -0.90 -42.56
CA GLY A 121 -11.26 -0.62 -41.44
C GLY A 121 -11.89 -0.84 -40.06
N LYS A 122 -11.04 -1.00 -39.04
CA LYS A 122 -11.51 -1.20 -37.65
C LYS A 122 -12.09 0.09 -37.07
N PHE A 123 -13.35 0.05 -36.65
CA PHE A 123 -14.01 1.14 -35.96
C PHE A 123 -13.47 1.33 -34.51
N PRO A 124 -13.53 2.55 -33.95
CA PRO A 124 -14.00 3.79 -34.58
C PRO A 124 -12.93 4.45 -35.46
N LEU A 125 -13.35 4.95 -36.62
CA LEU A 125 -12.53 5.77 -37.52
C LEU A 125 -12.97 7.22 -37.41
N TYR A 126 -12.02 8.11 -37.21
CA TYR A 126 -12.27 9.55 -37.10
C TYR A 126 -11.89 10.24 -38.42
N GLY A 127 -12.81 11.04 -38.93
CA GLY A 127 -12.62 11.89 -40.09
C GLY A 127 -12.72 13.35 -39.69
N ASP A 128 -12.23 14.24 -40.55
CA ASP A 128 -12.21 15.66 -40.26
C ASP A 128 -13.61 16.25 -40.19
N ASP A 129 -13.86 17.08 -39.17
CA ASP A 129 -15.12 17.81 -39.02
C ASP A 129 -15.07 19.13 -39.81
N PRO A 130 -15.89 19.31 -40.88
CA PRO A 130 -15.93 20.55 -41.64
C PRO A 130 -16.24 21.82 -40.83
N ARG A 131 -16.88 21.68 -39.67
CA ARG A 131 -17.25 22.80 -38.78
C ARG A 131 -16.16 23.17 -37.77
N SER A 132 -15.06 22.41 -37.75
CA SER A 132 -13.93 22.63 -36.86
C SER A 132 -12.63 22.80 -37.63
N ILE A 133 -11.70 23.57 -37.08
CA ILE A 133 -10.38 23.75 -37.69
C ILE A 133 -9.55 22.48 -37.52
N ASP A 134 -9.60 21.85 -36.34
CA ASP A 134 -8.79 20.66 -35.99
C ASP A 134 -9.62 19.50 -35.42
N GLY A 135 -10.94 19.64 -35.38
CA GLY A 135 -11.83 18.63 -34.83
C GLY A 135 -11.97 17.42 -35.75
N GLN A 136 -12.07 16.23 -35.15
CA GLN A 136 -12.39 15.00 -35.87
C GLN A 136 -13.58 14.31 -35.22
N LYS A 137 -14.43 13.69 -36.04
CA LYS A 137 -15.65 13.00 -35.62
C LYS A 137 -15.81 11.66 -36.34
N VAL A 138 -16.62 10.79 -35.76
CA VAL A 138 -17.04 9.56 -36.45
C VAL A 138 -17.98 9.92 -37.61
N PHE A 139 -17.86 9.17 -38.70
CA PHE A 139 -18.54 9.49 -39.94
C PHE A 139 -18.97 8.21 -40.68
N SER A 140 -19.89 8.39 -41.61
CA SER A 140 -20.29 7.42 -42.63
C SER A 140 -19.94 8.00 -44.00
N VAL A 141 -19.44 7.17 -44.90
CA VAL A 141 -19.02 7.59 -46.25
C VAL A 141 -19.54 6.62 -47.29
N ALA A 142 -19.98 7.13 -48.43
CA ALA A 142 -20.33 6.32 -49.59
C ALA A 142 -19.69 6.89 -50.87
N PRO A 143 -19.17 6.03 -51.76
CA PRO A 143 -18.64 6.48 -53.03
C PRO A 143 -19.79 6.84 -53.97
N MET A 144 -19.70 7.99 -54.61
CA MET A 144 -20.63 8.42 -55.65
C MET A 144 -20.05 8.06 -57.01
N LEU A 145 -20.70 7.09 -57.68
CA LEU A 145 -20.25 6.55 -58.96
C LEU A 145 -21.21 7.00 -60.07
N ARG A 146 -20.66 7.50 -61.18
CA ARG A 146 -21.39 7.74 -62.43
C ARG A 146 -20.79 6.84 -63.50
N ASP A 147 -21.61 5.97 -64.09
CA ASP A 147 -21.19 4.99 -65.11
C ASP A 147 -19.95 4.16 -64.69
N GLY A 148 -19.86 3.82 -63.40
CA GLY A 148 -18.73 3.07 -62.83
C GLY A 148 -17.47 3.89 -62.53
N LYS A 149 -17.46 5.20 -62.80
CA LYS A 149 -16.37 6.11 -62.44
C LYS A 149 -16.71 6.87 -61.15
N LEU A 150 -15.73 6.94 -60.24
CA LEU A 150 -15.84 7.74 -59.01
C LEU A 150 -15.92 9.22 -59.37
N GLU A 151 -17.03 9.86 -59.02
CA GLU A 151 -17.24 11.30 -59.17
C GLU A 151 -16.98 12.07 -57.87
N GLY A 152 -17.18 11.43 -56.72
CA GLY A 152 -16.95 12.03 -55.41
C GLY A 152 -17.35 11.11 -54.26
N TYR A 153 -17.49 11.69 -53.07
CA TYR A 153 -17.91 10.98 -51.87
C TYR A 153 -19.07 11.71 -51.20
N LEU A 154 -20.07 10.95 -50.74
CA LEU A 154 -21.08 11.43 -49.81
C LEU A 154 -20.53 11.22 -48.40
N TYR A 155 -20.23 12.33 -47.70
CA TYR A 155 -19.63 12.33 -46.38
C TYR A 155 -20.67 12.76 -45.34
N VAL A 156 -21.00 11.85 -44.43
CA VAL A 156 -22.03 12.06 -43.40
C VAL A 156 -21.36 12.05 -42.04
N VAL A 157 -21.34 13.20 -41.36
CA VAL A 157 -20.87 13.30 -39.98
C VAL A 157 -21.98 12.84 -39.06
N LEU A 158 -21.68 11.82 -38.26
CA LEU A 158 -22.56 11.28 -37.26
C LEU A 158 -22.25 12.05 -35.97
N LEU A 159 -23.27 12.59 -35.29
CA LEU A 159 -23.17 13.43 -34.07
C LEU A 159 -22.91 14.94 -34.33
N GLY A 160 -23.94 15.63 -34.84
CA GLY A 160 -24.02 17.09 -34.90
C GLY A 160 -23.98 17.77 -33.51
N GLU A 161 -23.87 19.10 -33.49
CA GLU A 161 -23.63 19.92 -32.28
C GLU A 161 -24.58 19.62 -31.09
N THR A 162 -25.84 19.28 -31.36
CA THR A 162 -26.85 18.98 -30.34
C THR A 162 -26.57 17.71 -29.56
N TYR A 163 -25.98 16.67 -30.17
CA TYR A 163 -25.59 15.47 -29.41
C TYR A 163 -24.48 15.80 -28.40
N ASN A 164 -23.49 16.61 -28.78
CA ASN A 164 -22.43 17.03 -27.86
C ASN A 164 -23.00 17.82 -26.67
N GLN A 165 -24.06 18.61 -26.87
CA GLN A 165 -24.69 19.36 -25.78
C GLN A 165 -25.50 18.45 -24.83
N LEU A 166 -26.23 17.45 -25.33
CA LEU A 166 -26.98 16.51 -24.49
C LEU A 166 -26.11 15.40 -23.86
N ALA A 167 -25.10 14.92 -24.57
CA ALA A 167 -24.16 13.92 -24.07
C ALA A 167 -23.25 14.51 -22.96
N ASN A 168 -22.87 15.79 -23.09
CA ASN A 168 -22.10 16.50 -22.07
C ASN A 168 -22.88 16.76 -20.77
N SER A 169 -24.21 16.65 -20.76
CA SER A 169 -25.00 16.82 -19.54
C SER A 169 -25.48 15.50 -18.93
N ALA A 170 -25.99 14.56 -19.73
CA ALA A 170 -26.63 13.36 -19.17
C ALA A 170 -25.64 12.20 -18.88
N GLN A 171 -24.69 11.94 -19.78
CA GLN A 171 -23.71 10.86 -19.58
C GLN A 171 -22.58 11.29 -18.66
N PHE A 172 -22.14 12.55 -18.76
CA PHE A 172 -21.14 13.12 -17.85
C PHE A 172 -21.61 13.05 -16.40
N ASP A 173 -22.86 13.40 -16.11
CA ASP A 173 -23.40 13.33 -14.75
C ASP A 173 -23.47 11.89 -14.22
N ALA A 174 -23.93 10.94 -15.04
CA ALA A 174 -24.01 9.54 -14.63
C ALA A 174 -22.62 8.95 -14.40
N VAL A 175 -21.68 9.20 -15.30
CA VAL A 175 -20.30 8.72 -15.21
C VAL A 175 -19.57 9.39 -14.06
N LEU A 176 -19.73 10.70 -13.84
CA LEU A 176 -19.15 11.42 -12.70
C LEU A 176 -19.73 10.92 -11.38
N LYS A 177 -21.06 10.75 -11.28
CA LYS A 177 -21.69 10.20 -10.08
C LYS A 177 -21.19 8.80 -9.77
N LEU A 178 -21.11 7.92 -10.77
CA LEU A 178 -20.65 6.54 -10.59
C LEU A 178 -19.15 6.50 -10.24
N SER A 179 -18.34 7.36 -10.85
CA SER A 179 -16.92 7.54 -10.53
C SER A 179 -16.72 8.06 -9.11
N LEU A 180 -17.49 9.06 -8.69
CA LEU A 180 -17.47 9.60 -7.33
C LEU A 180 -17.95 8.57 -6.30
N LEU A 181 -18.96 7.77 -6.63
CA LEU A 181 -19.46 6.71 -5.76
C LEU A 181 -18.40 5.63 -5.57
N LEU A 182 -17.76 5.16 -6.65
CA LEU A 182 -16.64 4.23 -6.56
C LEU A 182 -15.47 4.81 -5.78
N LEU A 183 -15.09 6.07 -6.05
CA LEU A 183 -14.03 6.76 -5.30
C LEU A 183 -14.35 6.83 -3.80
N SER A 184 -15.59 7.17 -3.45
CA SER A 184 -16.06 7.23 -2.07
C SER A 184 -16.03 5.84 -1.41
N LEU A 185 -16.46 4.80 -2.13
CA LEU A 185 -16.46 3.42 -1.66
C LEU A 185 -15.05 2.96 -1.35
N ILE A 186 -14.11 3.18 -2.27
CA ILE A 186 -12.69 2.87 -2.08
C ILE A 186 -12.09 3.63 -0.90
N CYS A 187 -12.39 4.92 -0.77
CA CYS A 187 -11.89 5.73 0.35
C CYS A 187 -12.37 5.18 1.69
N VAL A 188 -13.66 4.84 1.80
CA VAL A 188 -14.24 4.22 2.99
C VAL A 188 -13.61 2.86 3.26
N LEU A 189 -13.46 2.01 2.24
CA LEU A 189 -12.87 0.68 2.37
C LEU A 189 -11.40 0.77 2.82
N GLY A 190 -10.63 1.72 2.27
CA GLY A 190 -9.27 2.01 2.67
C GLY A 190 -9.17 2.50 4.11
N LEU A 191 -10.07 3.38 4.56
CA LEU A 191 -10.15 3.82 5.95
C LEU A 191 -10.51 2.68 6.90
N VAL A 192 -11.44 1.81 6.51
CA VAL A 192 -11.86 0.63 7.28
C VAL A 192 -10.69 -0.35 7.41
N VAL A 193 -10.07 -0.75 6.30
CA VAL A 193 -8.93 -1.68 6.29
C VAL A 193 -7.73 -1.07 7.04
N GLY A 194 -7.43 0.21 6.82
CA GLY A 194 -6.37 0.91 7.55
C GLY A 194 -6.63 0.98 9.04
N GLY A 195 -7.88 1.25 9.45
CA GLY A 195 -8.31 1.23 10.85
C GLY A 195 -8.24 -0.16 11.48
N LEU A 196 -8.63 -1.21 10.75
CA LEU A 196 -8.53 -2.61 11.14
C LEU A 196 -7.06 -3.03 11.32
N ALA A 197 -6.21 -2.80 10.32
CA ALA A 197 -4.78 -3.08 10.39
C ALA A 197 -4.09 -2.34 11.53
N PHE A 198 -4.49 -1.09 11.81
CA PHE A 198 -4.01 -0.34 12.96
C PHE A 198 -4.40 -1.02 14.28
N ARG A 199 -5.65 -1.44 14.44
CA ARG A 199 -6.12 -2.12 15.65
C ARG A 199 -5.52 -3.52 15.81
N TRP A 200 -5.33 -4.27 14.73
CA TRP A 200 -4.93 -5.68 14.76
C TRP A 200 -3.42 -5.87 14.81
N ILE A 201 -2.64 -5.06 14.10
CA ILE A 201 -1.18 -5.25 13.98
C ILE A 201 -0.45 -4.17 14.79
N THR A 202 -0.79 -2.90 14.56
CA THR A 202 0.02 -1.79 15.10
C THR A 202 -0.15 -1.64 16.61
N ARG A 203 -1.37 -1.73 17.12
CA ARG A 203 -1.66 -1.58 18.55
C ARG A 203 -0.93 -2.64 19.41
N PRO A 204 -1.07 -3.96 19.17
CA PRO A 204 -0.38 -4.96 19.99
C PRO A 204 1.15 -4.90 19.87
N LEU A 205 1.67 -4.56 18.69
CA LEU A 205 3.12 -4.38 18.52
C LEU A 205 3.64 -3.18 19.34
N ARG A 206 2.87 -2.09 19.40
CA ARG A 206 3.22 -0.90 20.19
C ARG A 206 3.13 -1.15 21.69
N GLU A 207 2.13 -1.90 22.14
CA GLU A 207 2.01 -2.35 23.53
C GLU A 207 3.21 -3.24 23.92
N LEU A 208 3.57 -4.22 23.09
CA LEU A 208 4.74 -5.07 23.33
C LEU A 208 6.05 -4.28 23.37
N SER A 209 6.23 -3.35 22.43
CA SER A 209 7.42 -2.48 22.40
C SER A 209 7.53 -1.60 23.64
N GLN A 210 6.39 -1.12 24.18
CA GLN A 210 6.38 -0.36 25.42
C GLN A 210 6.80 -1.22 26.62
N HIS A 211 6.34 -2.46 26.72
CA HIS A 211 6.77 -3.37 27.80
C HIS A 211 8.26 -3.69 27.74
N VAL A 212 8.80 -3.96 26.53
CA VAL A 212 10.24 -4.20 26.37
C VAL A 212 11.05 -2.97 26.77
N LYS A 213 10.58 -1.77 26.41
CA LYS A 213 11.24 -0.52 26.80
C LYS A 213 11.16 -0.24 28.31
N ALA A 214 10.04 -0.60 28.95
CA ALA A 214 9.91 -0.51 30.41
C ALA A 214 10.90 -1.43 31.11
N LEU A 215 11.16 -2.62 30.55
CA LEU A 215 12.16 -3.57 31.03
C LEU A 215 13.58 -2.98 31.06
N GLU A 216 13.93 -2.19 30.05
CA GLU A 216 15.23 -1.51 29.95
C GLU A 216 15.43 -0.49 31.08
N SER A 217 14.36 0.21 31.49
CA SER A 217 14.45 1.30 32.48
C SER A 217 14.06 0.93 33.92
N GLY A 218 13.21 -0.09 34.11
CA GLY A 218 12.49 -0.31 35.38
C GLY A 218 13.02 -1.46 36.24
N GLY A 219 14.10 -2.13 35.83
CA GLY A 219 14.74 -3.17 36.63
C GLY A 219 13.82 -4.35 36.97
N MET A 220 14.01 -4.94 38.15
CA MET A 220 13.39 -6.22 38.53
C MET A 220 11.87 -6.18 38.69
N ALA A 221 11.31 -5.07 39.16
CA ALA A 221 9.87 -4.94 39.41
C ALA A 221 9.06 -5.00 38.11
N GLU A 222 9.53 -4.30 37.06
CA GLU A 222 8.92 -4.34 35.73
C GLU A 222 9.07 -5.72 35.07
N MET A 223 10.17 -6.43 35.34
CA MET A 223 10.40 -7.78 34.81
C MET A 223 9.45 -8.82 35.41
N GLN A 224 9.16 -8.73 36.70
CA GLN A 224 8.15 -9.54 37.37
C GLN A 224 6.75 -9.20 36.91
N ALA A 225 6.43 -7.91 36.74
CA ALA A 225 5.14 -7.47 36.22
C ALA A 225 4.89 -7.99 34.80
N MET A 226 5.91 -8.00 33.94
CA MET A 226 5.83 -8.54 32.59
C MET A 226 5.67 -10.07 32.58
N ALA A 227 6.36 -10.79 33.45
CA ALA A 227 6.24 -12.24 33.59
C ALA A 227 4.84 -12.68 34.10
N ALA A 228 4.18 -11.82 34.87
CA ALA A 228 2.82 -12.05 35.38
C ALA A 228 1.71 -11.72 34.37
N LEU A 229 2.04 -11.22 33.17
CA LEU A 229 1.03 -10.90 32.16
C LEU A 229 0.31 -12.17 31.69
N PRO A 230 -1.04 -12.15 31.61
CA PRO A 230 -1.81 -13.30 31.15
C PRO A 230 -1.47 -13.61 29.70
N GLN A 231 -1.10 -14.87 29.45
CA GLN A 231 -0.88 -15.38 28.10
C GLN A 231 -2.22 -15.44 27.38
N LYS A 232 -2.50 -14.42 26.55
CA LYS A 232 -3.65 -14.47 25.63
C LYS A 232 -3.43 -15.62 24.64
N ALA A 233 -4.34 -16.59 24.65
CA ALA A 233 -4.43 -17.63 23.64
C ALA A 233 -4.57 -16.99 22.26
N GLY A 234 -3.46 -16.95 21.53
CA GLY A 234 -3.46 -16.73 20.08
C GLY A 234 -3.70 -18.07 19.41
N GLY A 235 -4.46 -18.09 18.32
CA GLY A 235 -4.59 -19.30 17.49
C GLY A 235 -3.24 -19.73 16.93
N ASP A 236 -3.17 -20.97 16.46
CA ASP A 236 -1.95 -21.71 16.06
C ASP A 236 -1.15 -21.11 14.87
N GLY A 237 -1.48 -19.89 14.44
CA GLY A 237 -0.83 -19.18 13.33
C GLY A 237 -0.66 -17.67 13.55
N ASP A 238 -0.70 -17.17 14.80
CA ASP A 238 -0.44 -15.76 15.10
C ASP A 238 1.05 -15.56 15.49
N GLU A 239 1.89 -15.16 14.54
CA GLU A 239 3.32 -14.92 14.76
C GLU A 239 3.57 -13.80 15.78
N LEU A 240 2.65 -12.84 15.89
CA LEU A 240 2.76 -11.76 16.88
C LEU A 240 2.45 -12.27 18.29
N ALA A 241 1.48 -13.20 18.43
CA ALA A 241 1.27 -13.89 19.69
C ALA A 241 2.50 -14.75 20.06
N GLN A 242 3.08 -15.48 19.11
CA GLN A 242 4.31 -16.26 19.36
C GLN A 242 5.46 -15.36 19.84
N LEU A 243 5.69 -14.21 19.17
CA LEU A 243 6.69 -13.24 19.60
C LEU A 243 6.42 -12.73 21.02
N ARG A 244 5.17 -12.36 21.33
CA ARG A 244 4.77 -11.90 22.67
C ARG A 244 5.05 -12.97 23.73
N HIS A 245 4.69 -14.23 23.46
CA HIS A 245 4.98 -15.34 24.38
C HIS A 245 6.47 -15.53 24.57
N GLY A 246 7.28 -15.46 23.51
CA GLY A 246 8.73 -15.55 23.59
C GLY A 246 9.34 -14.47 24.49
N VAL A 247 8.89 -13.21 24.34
CA VAL A 247 9.38 -12.11 25.18
C VAL A 247 8.96 -12.26 26.63
N ILE A 248 7.70 -12.62 26.91
CA ILE A 248 7.22 -12.86 28.29
C ILE A 248 7.98 -14.02 28.94
N ALA A 249 8.18 -15.12 28.21
CA ALA A 249 8.93 -16.28 28.70
C ALA A 249 10.39 -15.93 29.01
N MET A 250 11.04 -15.11 28.16
CA MET A 250 12.38 -14.62 28.40
C MET A 250 12.45 -13.74 29.66
N ALA A 251 11.51 -12.81 29.84
CA ALA A 251 11.43 -11.98 31.04
C ALA A 251 11.25 -12.82 32.31
N GLY A 252 10.41 -13.86 32.27
CA GLY A 252 10.23 -14.80 33.38
C GLY A 252 11.52 -15.53 33.75
N ARG A 253 12.23 -16.09 32.76
CA ARG A 253 13.50 -16.80 32.99
C ARG A 253 14.57 -15.88 33.60
N ILE A 254 14.69 -14.65 33.11
CA ILE A 254 15.67 -13.69 33.65
C ILE A 254 15.30 -13.32 35.09
N SER A 255 14.00 -13.13 35.40
CA SER A 255 13.54 -12.85 36.76
C SER A 255 13.88 -13.99 37.74
N GLU A 256 13.65 -15.25 37.35
CA GLU A 256 14.00 -16.42 38.16
C GLU A 256 15.52 -16.53 38.39
N GLN A 257 16.32 -16.34 37.34
CA GLN A 257 17.79 -16.37 37.43
C GLN A 257 18.31 -15.31 38.39
N TRP A 258 17.79 -14.09 38.32
CA TRP A 258 18.18 -13.02 39.22
C TRP A 258 17.79 -13.30 40.68
N HIS A 259 16.60 -13.86 40.91
CA HIS A 259 16.16 -14.23 42.25
C HIS A 259 17.07 -15.30 42.86
N SER A 260 17.48 -16.28 42.06
CA SER A 260 18.44 -17.30 42.48
C SER A 260 19.81 -16.70 42.81
N LEU A 261 20.32 -15.81 41.96
CA LEU A 261 21.59 -15.09 42.20
C LEU A 261 21.55 -14.25 43.48
N THR A 262 20.45 -13.55 43.73
CA THR A 262 20.27 -12.71 44.93
C THR A 262 20.25 -13.58 46.19
N GLN A 263 19.56 -14.72 46.15
CA GLN A 263 19.51 -15.66 47.26
C GLN A 263 20.90 -16.27 47.54
N GLN A 264 21.65 -16.61 46.49
CA GLN A 264 23.02 -17.12 46.61
C GLN A 264 23.96 -16.07 47.22
N ASP A 265 23.86 -14.81 46.81
CA ASP A 265 24.68 -13.72 47.39
C ASP A 265 24.36 -13.52 48.87
N GLN A 266 23.08 -13.59 49.24
CA GLN A 266 22.66 -13.45 50.63
C GLN A 266 23.18 -14.59 51.51
N LEU A 267 23.02 -15.85 51.07
CA LEU A 267 23.57 -17.01 51.77
C LEU A 267 25.10 -16.93 51.90
N ARG A 268 25.78 -16.45 50.85
CA ARG A 268 27.23 -16.22 50.88
C ARG A 268 27.61 -15.18 51.93
N ARG A 269 26.89 -14.07 52.03
CA ARG A 269 27.14 -13.02 53.04
C ARG A 269 26.91 -13.52 54.47
N GLU A 270 25.83 -14.25 54.68
CA GLU A 270 25.52 -14.88 55.98
C GLU A 270 26.60 -15.87 56.39
N PHE A 271 27.06 -16.71 55.46
CA PHE A 271 28.16 -17.65 55.70
C PHE A 271 29.47 -16.94 56.09
N ILE A 272 29.85 -15.89 55.37
CA ILE A 272 31.05 -15.09 55.69
C ILE A 272 30.91 -14.41 57.06
N ALA A 273 29.73 -13.87 57.38
CA ALA A 273 29.46 -13.24 58.67
C ALA A 273 29.58 -14.23 59.82
N ASN A 274 29.00 -15.43 59.66
CA ASN A 274 29.06 -16.50 60.65
C ASN A 274 30.50 -16.97 60.88
N ILE A 275 31.26 -17.23 59.81
CA ILE A 275 32.69 -17.59 59.93
C ILE A 275 33.47 -16.48 60.63
N SER A 276 33.24 -15.22 60.28
CA SER A 276 33.95 -14.09 60.89
C SER A 276 33.66 -13.97 62.39
N HIS A 277 32.41 -14.22 62.79
CA HIS A 277 32.01 -14.26 64.19
C HIS A 277 32.71 -15.41 64.95
N ASP A 278 32.70 -16.61 64.35
CA ASP A 278 33.29 -17.81 64.94
C ASP A 278 34.82 -17.75 65.01
N LEU A 279 35.48 -17.03 64.11
CA LEU A 279 36.93 -16.79 64.15
C LEU A 279 37.32 -15.66 65.12
N ARG A 280 36.48 -14.64 65.30
CA ARG A 280 36.75 -13.53 66.22
C ARG A 280 36.86 -14.00 67.68
N THR A 281 35.99 -14.92 68.09
CA THR A 281 35.93 -15.45 69.46
C THR A 281 37.23 -16.14 69.93
N PRO A 282 37.78 -17.14 69.21
CA PRO A 282 39.05 -17.76 69.58
C PRO A 282 40.23 -16.81 69.41
N LEU A 283 40.20 -15.92 68.42
CA LEU A 283 41.28 -14.97 68.17
C LEU A 283 41.37 -13.89 69.27
N THR A 284 40.22 -13.45 69.79
CA THR A 284 40.14 -12.57 70.98
C THR A 284 40.65 -13.28 72.23
N SER A 285 40.30 -14.56 72.39
CA SER A 285 40.81 -15.39 73.50
C SER A 285 42.34 -15.55 73.43
N LEU A 286 42.88 -15.86 72.24
CA LEU A 286 44.33 -15.91 72.00
C LEU A 286 45.01 -14.57 72.28
N HIS A 287 44.40 -13.46 71.86
CA HIS A 287 44.93 -12.13 72.12
C HIS A 287 44.96 -11.82 73.63
N GLY A 288 43.89 -12.15 74.37
CA GLY A 288 43.84 -12.01 75.83
C GLY A 288 44.87 -12.89 76.55
N TYR A 289 45.13 -14.10 76.05
CA TYR A 289 46.24 -14.92 76.54
C TYR A 289 47.59 -14.27 76.27
N LEU A 290 47.85 -13.77 75.06
CA LEU A 290 49.11 -13.10 74.73
C LEU A 290 49.31 -11.81 75.52
N GLU A 291 48.26 -11.04 75.75
CA GLU A 291 48.28 -9.82 76.57
C GLU A 291 48.59 -10.16 78.03
N SER A 292 47.90 -11.15 78.60
CA SER A 292 48.18 -11.66 79.95
C SER A 292 49.63 -12.13 80.07
N LEU A 293 50.13 -12.88 79.08
CA LEU A 293 51.53 -13.30 79.03
C LEU A 293 52.49 -12.12 78.94
N SER A 294 52.17 -11.08 78.15
CA SER A 294 53.00 -9.89 78.02
C SER A 294 53.09 -9.10 79.33
N VAL A 295 51.97 -8.91 80.03
CA VAL A 295 51.90 -8.23 81.34
C VAL A 295 52.66 -9.04 82.40
N MET A 296 52.40 -10.35 82.45
CA MET A 296 53.08 -11.27 83.37
C MET A 296 54.58 -11.36 83.07
N SER A 297 55.00 -11.19 81.81
CA SER A 297 56.42 -11.29 81.42
C SER A 297 57.34 -10.23 82.05
N ALA A 298 56.78 -9.11 82.53
CA ALA A 298 57.51 -8.09 83.27
C ALA A 298 57.80 -8.50 84.74
N THR A 299 57.06 -9.48 85.27
CA THR A 299 57.15 -9.96 86.67
C THR A 299 57.56 -11.43 86.81
N LEU A 300 57.61 -12.21 85.73
CA LEU A 300 57.90 -13.65 85.77
C LEU A 300 59.36 -14.01 85.45
N SER A 301 59.89 -14.99 86.19
CA SER A 301 61.16 -15.68 85.95
C SER A 301 61.19 -16.41 84.60
N GLU A 302 62.37 -16.54 83.98
CA GLU A 302 62.61 -17.27 82.71
C GLU A 302 62.05 -18.71 82.71
N ALA A 303 61.99 -19.35 83.87
CA ALA A 303 61.44 -20.71 84.02
C ALA A 303 59.91 -20.75 83.88
N ASP A 304 59.20 -19.74 84.39
CA ASP A 304 57.73 -19.70 84.37
C ASP A 304 57.20 -19.24 83.00
N LYS A 305 57.92 -18.36 82.29
CA LYS A 305 57.60 -17.98 80.89
C LYS A 305 57.55 -19.20 79.96
N LYS A 306 58.48 -20.15 80.11
CA LYS A 306 58.56 -21.36 79.28
C LYS A 306 57.39 -22.33 79.52
N ARG A 307 56.84 -22.36 80.74
CA ARG A 307 55.71 -23.22 81.10
C ARG A 307 54.39 -22.72 80.52
N TYR A 308 54.19 -21.40 80.52
CA TYR A 308 53.00 -20.76 79.97
C TYR A 308 52.95 -20.73 78.43
N LEU A 309 54.10 -20.60 77.76
CA LEU A 309 54.18 -20.67 76.29
C LEU A 309 54.00 -22.08 75.72
N GLY A 310 53.75 -23.09 76.56
CA GLY A 310 53.49 -24.46 76.11
C GLY A 310 54.60 -25.04 75.24
N TYR A 311 55.86 -24.60 75.42
CA TYR A 311 56.98 -25.13 74.66
C TYR A 311 57.27 -26.55 75.10
N ARG A 312 56.68 -27.52 74.40
CA ARG A 312 57.13 -28.91 74.41
C ARG A 312 58.24 -29.03 73.38
N PRO A 313 59.50 -29.25 73.77
CA PRO A 313 60.56 -29.50 72.79
C PRO A 313 60.18 -30.73 71.95
N ARG A 314 60.13 -30.54 70.64
CA ARG A 314 59.78 -31.55 69.65
C ARG A 314 60.89 -32.59 69.60
N THR A 315 60.70 -33.74 70.25
CA THR A 315 61.60 -34.90 70.08
C THR A 315 61.25 -35.64 68.78
N LYS A 316 62.30 -35.92 67.99
CA LYS A 316 62.28 -36.54 66.64
C LYS A 316 61.87 -38.03 66.66
N PRO A 317 61.59 -38.65 65.49
CA PRO A 317 60.64 -39.74 65.32
C PRO A 317 61.25 -41.12 65.59
N GLU A 318 60.42 -42.03 66.12
CA GLU A 318 60.67 -43.46 66.01
C GLU A 318 59.57 -44.07 65.15
N GLY A 319 59.99 -44.50 63.96
CA GLY A 319 59.16 -45.36 63.13
C GLY A 319 59.08 -46.74 63.76
N ARG A 320 57.89 -47.33 63.73
CA ARG A 320 57.73 -48.76 63.43
C ARG A 320 56.31 -49.04 62.95
N CYS A 321 56.29 -49.79 61.86
CA CYS A 321 55.14 -50.15 61.05
C CYS A 321 54.13 -51.08 61.73
N ALA A 322 52.96 -51.09 61.08
CA ALA A 322 52.11 -52.25 60.78
C ALA A 322 50.87 -52.46 61.67
N GLY A 323 49.71 -52.46 61.01
CA GLY A 323 48.66 -53.44 61.31
C GLY A 323 47.21 -52.96 61.22
N ALA A 324 46.58 -53.24 60.08
CA ALA A 324 45.20 -53.73 59.92
C ALA A 324 43.99 -52.81 60.20
N ILE A 325 43.36 -52.37 59.09
CA ILE A 325 42.00 -52.74 58.63
C ILE A 325 40.99 -53.16 59.72
N ALA A 326 39.85 -52.47 59.82
CA ALA A 326 38.50 -53.05 59.59
C ALA A 326 37.35 -52.06 59.90
N VAL A 327 36.46 -51.93 58.89
CA VAL A 327 35.07 -51.40 58.83
C VAL A 327 34.87 -49.90 59.00
#